data_AF-A0A970VBY6-F1
#
_entry.id   AF-A0A970VBY6-F1
#
_cell.length_a   1.000
_cell.length_b   1.000
_cell.length_c   1.000
_cell.angle_alpha   90.00
_cell.angle_beta   90.00
_cell.angle_gamma   90.00
#
_symmetry.space_group_name_H-M   'P 1'
#
loop_
_entity.id
_entity.type
_entity.pdbx_description
1 polymer ?
#
loop_
_entity_poly.entity_id
_entity_poly.type
_entity_poly.pdbx_seq_one_letter_code
_entity_poly.pdbx_strand_id
1 'polypeptide(L)' 'MDADWILLPLRDAAQTLEELIEDIEDEPEAAHELLEERMATVYARLNYAWNTRDSGPSAIDTVDHDELVGWPRDLAI' A
#
# COMPACT_ATOMS: atom_id res chain seq x y z
N MET A 1 19.45 5.42 -2.39
CA MET A 1 18.25 4.67 -1.96
C MET A 1 18.14 3.48 -2.89
N ASP A 2 17.87 2.30 -2.34
CA ASP A 2 17.75 1.08 -3.13
C ASP A 2 16.42 1.10 -3.88
N ALA A 3 16.44 1.01 -5.21
CA ALA A 3 15.23 1.02 -6.01
C ALA A 3 14.34 -0.19 -5.68
N ASP A 4 14.96 -1.32 -5.31
CA ASP A 4 14.25 -2.54 -4.93
C ASP A 4 13.41 -2.33 -3.65
N TRP A 5 13.86 -1.43 -2.76
CA TRP A 5 13.11 -1.08 -1.55
C TRP A 5 11.79 -0.39 -1.84
N ILE A 6 11.77 0.52 -2.82
CA ILE A 6 10.53 1.19 -3.25
C ILE A 6 9.69 0.24 -4.10
N LEU A 7 10.32 -0.53 -4.99
CA LEU A 7 9.61 -1.40 -5.91
C LEU A 7 8.84 -2.53 -5.21
N LEU A 8 9.35 -3.04 -4.09
CA LEU A 8 8.70 -4.12 -3.34
C LEU A 8 7.25 -3.76 -2.90
N PRO A 9 7.02 -2.73 -2.06
CA PRO A 9 5.67 -2.36 -1.62
C PRO A 9 4.78 -1.88 -2.77
N LEU A 10 5.36 -1.28 -3.82
CA LEU A 10 4.59 -0.89 -5.02
C LEU A 10 4.10 -2.10 -5.82
N ARG A 11 4.92 -3.14 -5.98
CA ARG A 11 4.52 -4.39 -6.63
C ARG A 11 3.46 -5.11 -5.81
N ASP A 12 3.61 -5.16 -4.49
CA ASP A 12 2.60 -5.74 -3.62
C ASP A 12 1.28 -4.96 -3.71
N ALA A 13 1.33 -3.62 -3.75
CA ALA A 13 0.12 -2.80 -3.93
C ALA A 13 -0.55 -3.06 -5.28
N ALA A 14 0.23 -3.15 -6.36
CA ALA A 14 -0.26 -3.46 -7.70
C ALA A 14 -0.91 -4.84 -7.76
N GLN A 15 -0.25 -5.87 -7.23
CA GLN A 15 -0.78 -7.23 -7.22
C GLN A 15 -2.14 -7.31 -6.52
N THR A 16 -2.29 -6.72 -5.33
CA THR A 16 -3.59 -6.77 -4.64
C THR A 16 -4.65 -5.92 -5.29
N LEU A 17 -4.26 -4.85 -6.00
CA LEU A 17 -5.23 -4.13 -6.83
C LEU A 17 -5.67 -4.95 -8.04
N GLU A 18 -4.75 -5.67 -8.69
CA GLU A 18 -5.07 -6.59 -9.79
C GLU A 18 -6.01 -7.70 -9.31
N GLU A 19 -5.70 -8.36 -8.18
CA GLU A 19 -6.56 -9.37 -7.56
C GLU A 19 -7.96 -8.81 -7.23
N LEU A 20 -8.04 -7.59 -6.67
CA LEU A 20 -9.32 -6.94 -6.40
C LEU A 20 -10.12 -6.66 -7.68
N ILE A 21 -9.45 -6.24 -8.75
CA ILE A 21 -10.11 -5.99 -10.04
C ILE A 21 -10.67 -7.30 -10.59
N GLU A 22 -9.88 -8.37 -10.59
CA GLU A 22 -10.30 -9.70 -11.03
C GLU A 22 -11.51 -10.21 -10.22
N ASP A 23 -11.47 -10.09 -8.89
CA ASP A 23 -12.58 -10.49 -8.00
C ASP A 23 -13.87 -9.70 -8.30
N ILE A 24 -13.76 -8.39 -8.58
CA ILE A 24 -14.92 -7.55 -8.93
C ILE A 24 -15.46 -7.88 -10.32
N GLU A 25 -14.60 -8.20 -11.27
CA GLU A 25 -15.02 -8.62 -12.62
C GLU A 25 -15.77 -9.95 -12.59
N ASP A 26 -15.36 -10.87 -11.72
CA ASP A 26 -16.00 -12.17 -11.50
C ASP A 26 -17.31 -12.06 -10.70
N GLU A 27 -17.39 -11.15 -9.72
CA GLU A 27 -18.59 -10.93 -8.87
C GLU A 27 -18.94 -9.42 -8.72
N PRO A 28 -19.51 -8.78 -9.75
CA PRO A 28 -19.78 -7.33 -9.74
C PRO A 28 -20.73 -6.86 -8.62
N GLU A 29 -21.62 -7.71 -8.14
CA GLU A 29 -22.53 -7.43 -7.03
C GLU A 29 -21.82 -7.29 -5.68
N ALA A 30 -20.67 -7.93 -5.51
CA ALA A 30 -19.84 -7.85 -4.30
C ALA A 30 -18.87 -6.67 -4.31
N ALA A 31 -18.87 -5.84 -5.38
CA ALA A 31 -17.86 -4.81 -5.59
C ALA A 31 -17.67 -3.84 -4.42
N HIS A 32 -18.74 -3.49 -3.72
CA HIS A 32 -18.65 -2.59 -2.57
C HIS A 32 -17.95 -3.25 -1.37
N GLU A 33 -18.30 -4.50 -1.06
CA GLU A 33 -17.72 -5.27 0.03
C GLU A 33 -16.24 -5.58 -0.24
N LEU A 34 -15.93 -6.08 -1.44
CA LEU A 34 -14.55 -6.36 -1.86
C LEU A 34 -13.66 -5.11 -1.81
N LEU A 35 -14.21 -3.95 -2.19
CA LEU A 35 -13.49 -2.68 -2.14
C LEU A 35 -13.20 -2.25 -0.68
N GLU A 36 -14.17 -2.37 0.22
CA GLU A 36 -13.97 -2.09 1.64
C GLU A 36 -12.93 -3.02 2.28
N GLU A 37 -12.94 -4.31 1.92
CA GLU A 37 -12.01 -5.31 2.44
C GLU A 37 -10.56 -5.08 1.99
N ARG A 38 -10.35 -4.77 0.70
CA ARG A 38 -9.01 -4.80 0.08
C ARG A 38 -8.33 -3.44 0.01
N MET A 39 -9.08 -2.34 -0.10
CA MET A 39 -8.48 -1.02 -0.30
C MET A 39 -7.62 -0.55 0.86
N ALA A 40 -7.97 -0.91 2.10
CA ALA A 40 -7.14 -0.60 3.27
C ALA A 40 -5.71 -1.16 3.12
N THR A 41 -5.58 -2.37 2.55
CA THR A 41 -4.28 -3.00 2.30
C THR A 41 -3.51 -2.29 1.18
N VAL A 42 -4.19 -1.91 0.09
CA VAL A 42 -3.57 -1.13 -1.00
C VAL A 42 -3.03 0.20 -0.47
N TYR A 43 -3.85 0.95 0.28
CA TYR A 43 -3.42 2.20 0.90
C TYR A 43 -2.23 2.01 1.85
N ALA A 44 -2.29 1.01 2.73
CA ALA A 44 -1.21 0.71 3.65
C ALA A 44 0.14 0.51 2.92
N ARG A 45 0.14 -0.21 1.79
CA ARG A 45 1.35 -0.47 1.00
C ARG A 45 1.86 0.76 0.26
N LEU A 46 0.96 1.55 -0.32
CA LEU A 46 1.34 2.81 -0.97
C LEU A 46 1.91 3.81 0.04
N ASN A 47 1.27 3.92 1.21
CA ASN A 47 1.73 4.74 2.31
C ASN A 47 3.10 4.26 2.81
N TYR A 48 3.30 2.96 2.97
CA TYR A 48 4.58 2.37 3.35
C TYR A 48 5.70 2.74 2.37
N ALA A 49 5.44 2.61 1.06
CA ALA A 49 6.39 2.99 0.02
C ALA A 49 6.77 4.49 0.12
N TRP A 50 5.78 5.35 0.38
CA TRP A 50 6.00 6.79 0.54
C TRP A 50 6.74 7.13 1.83
N ASN A 51 6.30 6.62 2.97
CA ASN A 51 6.82 6.96 4.29
C ASN A 51 8.23 6.42 4.52
N THR A 52 8.62 5.34 3.82
CA THR A 52 9.98 4.77 3.91
C THR A 52 10.92 5.25 2.82
N ARG A 53 10.49 6.15 1.91
CA ARG A 53 11.31 6.55 0.75
C ARG A 53 12.67 7.07 1.21
N ASP A 54 12.75 8.03 2.12
CA ASP A 54 14.05 8.64 2.46
C ASP A 54 14.90 7.78 3.42
N SER A 55 14.26 6.92 4.22
CA SER A 55 14.88 6.13 5.29
C SER A 55 15.21 4.68 4.88
N GLY A 56 14.60 4.15 3.82
CA GLY A 56 14.83 2.79 3.32
C GLY A 56 14.55 1.70 4.37
N PRO A 57 15.30 0.58 4.36
CA PRO A 57 15.12 -0.52 5.30
C PRO A 57 15.22 -0.12 6.78
N SER A 58 16.01 0.92 7.08
CA SER A 58 16.20 1.39 8.46
C SER A 58 14.94 1.98 9.09
N ALA A 59 13.92 2.31 8.28
CA ALA A 59 12.63 2.80 8.74
C ALA A 59 11.89 1.76 9.60
N ILE A 60 12.05 0.46 9.30
CA ILE A 60 11.40 -0.63 10.05
C ILE A 60 11.81 -0.60 11.53
N ASP A 61 13.07 -0.29 11.80
CA ASP A 61 13.63 -0.34 13.15
C ASP A 61 13.47 0.98 13.92
N THR A 62 13.07 2.05 13.23
CA THR A 62 13.14 3.42 13.77
C THR A 62 11.81 4.17 13.78
N VAL A 63 10.83 3.70 13.02
CA VAL A 63 9.51 4.32 12.86
C VAL A 63 8.43 3.34 13.32
N ASP A 64 7.42 3.86 14.00
CA ASP A 64 6.28 3.04 14.44
C ASP A 64 5.51 2.48 13.23
N HIS A 65 5.01 1.24 13.33
CA HIS A 65 4.33 0.58 12.22
C HIS A 65 3.10 1.35 11.74
N ASP A 66 2.33 1.96 12.64
CA ASP A 66 1.15 2.74 12.28
C ASP A 66 1.55 4.01 11.52
N GLU A 67 2.72 4.58 11.81
CA GLU A 67 3.27 5.70 11.04
C GLU A 67 3.75 5.27 9.65
N LEU A 68 4.23 4.03 9.50
CA LEU A 68 4.67 3.50 8.22
C LEU A 68 3.49 3.28 7.26
N VAL A 69 2.40 2.67 7.75
CA VAL A 69 1.24 2.33 6.90
C VAL A 69 0.15 3.41 6.90
N GLY A 70 0.24 4.38 7.81
CA GLY A 70 -0.69 5.49 7.94
C GLY A 70 -0.55 6.55 6.83
N TRP A 71 -1.56 7.41 6.71
CA TRP A 71 -1.59 8.47 5.71
C TRP A 71 -0.32 9.35 5.80
N PRO A 72 0.36 9.63 4.67
CA PRO A 72 1.57 10.43 4.70
C PRO A 72 1.36 11.83 5.25
N ARG A 73 2.16 12.22 6.25
CA ARG A 73 2.04 13.53 6.92
C ARG A 73 2.53 14.70 6.08
N ASP A 74 3.38 14.42 5.10
CA ASP A 74 4.06 15.40 4.25
C ASP A 74 3.57 15.41 2.80
N LEU A 75 2.56 14.59 2.48
CA LEU A 75 1.89 14.61 1.19
C LEU A 75 0.93 15.80 1.12
N ALA A 76 1.32 16.83 0.38
CA ALA A 76 0.45 17.95 0.02
C ALA A 76 -0.37 17.57 -1.23
N ILE A 77 -1.70 17.60 -1.11
CA ILE A 77 -2.65 17.39 -2.22
C ILE A 77 -3.28 18.72 -2.63
#